data_AF-A0A9Q9APF4-F1
#
_entry.id   AF-A0A9Q9APF4-F1
#
_cell.length_a   1.000
_cell.length_b   1.000
_cell.length_c   1.000
_cell.angle_alpha   90.00
_cell.angle_beta   90.00
_cell.angle_gamma   90.00
#
_symmetry.space_group_name_H-M   'P 1'
#
loop_
_entity.id
_entity.type
_entity.pdbx_description
1 polymer ?
#
loop_
_entity_poly.entity_id
_entity_poly.type
_entity_poly.pdbx_seq_one_letter_code
_entity_poly.pdbx_strand_id
1 'polypeptide(L)'
;MDVSAREKEENSTFTVLVTGANSGLGFALCCRLIDEFLYTRPQSQTLHLLYSTRDTRKGDDTQKRLQAHLQRTLREANGKTLGISLLLEARVKIEGVLVDLLKLTTVKTLAEQLLRRGQRIDAVVCNAGVAGWLGINWPKAIWTVCTDLVQAVTYPTYMNCDVGARAKTQVQKTTTDVDEPVLGEVFTANVFGHYLLVHWLGPLMNDTSRVIWISSTGAVADTFRADDIQGLKSLAAYESSKRLTDILVLTSELPATKPYTTSYFSSTTQKDTRPKMLVTHPGVVATSISGLHWFLSFFMTAALYFARVLGSPWHAIEPYKGAVSMAFAVLAPQLMEQESREGKGKWGSATSVQGDERVARTEVEGWGYCGKPGVIPPGSATNGLYRERKETTRESREEFEELGRGVWKEMEEMRNVWERRLGPLDQA
;
A
#
# COMPACT_ATOMS: atom_id res chain seq x y z
N MET A 1 36.29 27.65 -1.14
CA MET A 1 35.47 26.50 -1.57
C MET A 1 34.23 26.52 -0.70
N ASP A 2 33.11 26.74 -1.38
CA ASP A 2 31.77 27.14 -0.96
C ASP A 2 31.29 26.85 0.46
N VAL A 3 31.09 27.94 1.22
CA VAL A 3 30.17 28.01 2.36
C VAL A 3 28.71 27.83 1.89
N SER A 4 28.40 28.15 0.62
CA SER A 4 27.05 28.02 0.04
C SER A 4 26.57 26.58 -0.14
N ALA A 5 27.48 25.60 -0.16
CA ALA A 5 27.12 24.17 -0.21
C ALA A 5 26.80 23.59 1.18
N ARG A 6 27.24 24.24 2.27
CA ARG A 6 26.91 23.86 3.65
C ARG A 6 25.64 24.54 4.18
N GLU A 7 25.25 25.66 3.59
CA GLU A 7 24.01 26.37 3.96
C GLU A 7 22.74 25.77 3.33
N LYS A 8 22.86 24.92 2.29
CA LYS A 8 21.72 24.22 1.65
C LYS A 8 21.28 22.92 2.35
N GLU A 9 21.82 22.61 3.53
CA GLU A 9 21.22 21.66 4.47
C GLU A 9 20.18 22.34 5.40
N GLU A 10 19.64 23.47 4.94
CA GLU A 10 18.43 24.12 5.45
C GLU A 10 17.29 23.12 5.67
N ASN A 11 16.54 23.32 6.75
CA ASN A 11 15.47 22.46 7.23
C ASN A 11 14.65 21.79 6.11
N SER A 12 14.92 20.51 5.82
CA SER A 12 14.25 19.81 4.72
C SER A 12 12.95 19.16 5.21
N THR A 13 11.87 19.37 4.46
CA THR A 13 10.56 18.78 4.78
C THR A 13 10.40 17.46 4.04
N PHE A 14 10.28 16.37 4.79
CA PHE A 14 9.98 15.04 4.29
C PHE A 14 8.47 14.83 4.24
N THR A 15 7.90 14.84 3.03
CA THR A 15 6.45 14.83 2.83
C THR A 15 5.95 13.44 2.49
N VAL A 16 5.01 12.93 3.28
CA VAL A 16 4.44 11.58 3.13
C VAL A 16 2.92 11.67 2.99
N LEU A 17 2.38 11.12 1.91
CA LEU A 17 0.95 10.95 1.70
C LEU A 17 0.52 9.52 2.03
N VAL A 18 -0.38 9.32 3.00
CA VAL A 18 -0.95 8.01 3.34
C VAL A 18 -2.45 8.00 3.02
N THR A 19 -2.87 7.13 2.10
CA THR A 19 -4.29 7.03 1.74
C THR A 19 -5.10 6.19 2.74
N GLY A 20 -6.34 6.59 3.06
CA GLY A 20 -7.25 5.79 3.89
C GLY A 20 -6.77 5.59 5.33
N ALA A 21 -6.43 6.69 6.00
CA ALA A 21 -5.76 6.69 7.29
C ALA A 21 -6.69 6.91 8.50
N ASN A 22 -8.01 6.83 8.33
CA ASN A 22 -8.96 7.12 9.40
C ASN A 22 -9.05 6.04 10.50
N SER A 23 -8.60 4.82 10.20
CA SER A 23 -8.68 3.67 11.12
C SER A 23 -7.74 2.56 10.71
N GLY A 24 -7.62 1.53 11.57
CA GLY A 24 -6.92 0.29 11.25
C GLY A 24 -5.45 0.52 10.88
N LEU A 25 -5.02 -0.11 9.79
CA LEU A 25 -3.63 -0.12 9.35
C LEU A 25 -3.12 1.27 8.92
N GLY A 26 -3.90 2.04 8.17
CA GLY A 26 -3.48 3.37 7.69
C GLY A 26 -3.27 4.36 8.83
N PHE A 27 -4.15 4.34 9.84
CA PHE A 27 -3.97 5.14 11.07
C PHE A 27 -2.72 4.71 11.84
N ALA A 28 -2.53 3.40 12.02
CA ALA A 28 -1.40 2.88 12.75
C ALA A 28 -0.06 3.14 12.03
N LEU A 29 -0.05 3.14 10.70
CA LEU A 29 1.09 3.57 9.90
C LEU A 29 1.41 5.05 10.14
N CYS A 30 0.40 5.92 10.18
CA CYS A 30 0.61 7.33 10.49
C CYS A 30 1.25 7.52 11.87
N CYS A 31 0.75 6.84 12.90
CA CYS A 31 1.36 6.82 14.24
C CYS A 31 2.82 6.35 14.19
N ARG A 32 3.07 5.23 13.52
CA ARG A 32 4.40 4.63 13.42
C ARG A 32 5.40 5.50 12.67
N LEU A 33 4.96 6.17 11.59
CA LEU A 33 5.78 7.12 10.86
C LEU A 33 6.18 8.30 11.74
N ILE A 34 5.29 8.81 12.60
CA ILE A 34 5.61 9.86 13.56
C ILE A 34 6.71 9.38 14.53
N ASP A 35 6.50 8.20 15.13
CA ASP A 35 7.41 7.66 16.15
C ASP A 35 8.80 7.35 15.56
N GLU A 36 8.84 6.62 14.45
CA GLU A 36 10.09 6.23 13.79
C GLU A 36 10.79 7.41 13.14
N PHE A 37 10.07 8.40 12.58
CA PHE A 37 10.70 9.59 12.00
C PHE A 37 11.42 10.39 13.09
N LEU A 38 10.74 10.65 14.22
CA LEU A 38 11.33 11.41 15.33
C LEU A 38 12.58 10.72 15.89
N TYR A 39 12.59 9.38 15.90
CA TYR A 39 13.70 8.57 16.39
C TYR A 39 14.86 8.42 15.39
N THR A 40 14.58 8.26 14.10
CA THR A 40 15.59 7.86 13.09
C THR A 40 16.09 8.98 12.20
N ARG A 41 15.32 10.06 12.00
CA ARG A 41 15.68 11.13 11.05
C ARG A 41 16.44 12.28 11.73
N PRO A 42 17.36 12.94 11.00
CA PRO A 42 18.10 14.10 11.52
C PRO A 42 17.19 15.20 12.06
N GLN A 43 17.64 15.91 13.10
CA GLN A 43 16.85 16.99 13.72
C GLN A 43 16.55 18.16 12.79
N SER A 44 17.35 18.35 11.74
CA SER A 44 17.12 19.32 10.66
C SER A 44 15.96 18.94 9.73
N GLN A 45 15.41 17.73 9.84
CA GLN A 45 14.28 17.31 9.01
C GLN A 45 12.96 17.40 9.76
N THR A 46 11.92 17.84 9.05
CA THR A 46 10.53 17.85 9.50
C THR A 46 9.71 16.84 8.71
N LEU A 47 8.76 16.17 9.36
CA LEU A 47 7.79 15.29 8.73
C LEU A 47 6.54 16.08 8.41
N HIS A 48 6.16 16.15 7.14
CA HIS A 48 4.84 16.60 6.72
C HIS A 48 3.99 15.38 6.35
N LEU A 49 3.14 14.97 7.28
CA LEU A 49 2.28 13.81 7.13
C LEU A 49 0.90 14.24 6.60
N LEU A 50 0.68 14.01 5.31
CA LEU A 50 -0.61 14.13 4.66
C LEU A 50 -1.38 12.82 4.83
N TYR A 51 -2.46 12.81 5.59
CA TYR A 51 -3.29 11.62 5.76
C TYR A 51 -4.64 11.81 5.07
N SER A 52 -5.09 10.80 4.32
CA SER A 52 -6.31 10.90 3.54
C SER A 52 -7.51 10.24 4.21
N THR A 53 -8.67 10.88 4.09
CA THR A 53 -9.97 10.33 4.52
C THR A 53 -11.05 10.59 3.47
N ARG A 54 -12.17 9.86 3.53
CA ARG A 54 -13.28 10.02 2.57
C ARG A 54 -14.22 11.17 2.90
N ASP A 55 -14.22 11.64 4.14
CA ASP A 55 -15.14 12.65 4.63
C ASP A 55 -14.50 13.49 5.75
N THR A 56 -14.93 14.75 5.86
CA THR A 56 -14.38 15.74 6.79
C THR A 56 -14.49 15.30 8.25
N ARG A 57 -15.61 14.69 8.64
CA ARG A 57 -15.83 14.22 10.00
C ARG A 57 -14.78 13.18 10.41
N LYS A 58 -14.50 12.20 9.54
CA LYS A 58 -13.41 11.24 9.77
C LYS A 58 -12.05 11.93 9.76
N GLY A 59 -11.85 12.92 8.89
CA GLY A 59 -10.66 13.76 8.88
C GLY A 59 -10.39 14.39 10.25
N ASP A 60 -11.37 15.10 10.80
CA ASP A 60 -11.25 15.80 12.09
C ASP A 60 -11.00 14.85 13.27
N ASP A 61 -11.67 13.69 13.31
CA ASP A 61 -11.42 12.65 14.32
C ASP A 61 -9.98 12.11 14.22
N THR A 62 -9.53 11.86 12.98
CA THR A 62 -8.19 11.36 12.70
C THR A 62 -7.13 12.39 13.11
N GLN A 63 -7.32 13.67 12.79
CA GLN A 63 -6.44 14.77 13.22
C GLN A 63 -6.25 14.74 14.74
N LYS A 64 -7.37 14.73 15.48
CA LYS A 64 -7.37 14.75 16.95
C LYS A 64 -6.62 13.55 17.53
N ARG A 65 -6.86 12.36 16.98
CA ARG A 65 -6.23 11.12 17.46
C ARG A 65 -4.74 11.05 17.11
N LEU A 66 -4.32 11.52 15.94
CA LEU A 66 -2.91 11.61 15.57
C LEU A 66 -2.17 12.67 16.38
N GLN A 67 -2.79 13.82 16.65
CA GLN A 67 -2.25 14.82 17.56
C GLN A 67 -2.12 14.27 18.98
N ALA A 68 -3.13 13.56 19.49
CA ALA A 68 -3.05 12.92 20.80
C ALA A 68 -1.94 11.86 20.88
N HIS A 69 -1.72 11.11 19.79
CA HIS A 69 -0.59 10.18 19.67
C HIS A 69 0.75 10.92 19.72
N LEU A 70 0.93 11.95 18.90
CA LEU A 70 2.13 12.79 18.92
C LEU A 70 2.41 13.34 20.32
N GLN A 71 1.39 13.90 20.99
CA GLN A 71 1.55 14.42 22.36
C GLN A 71 1.95 13.33 23.37
N ARG A 72 1.48 12.08 23.20
CA ARG A 72 1.94 10.95 24.01
C ARG A 72 3.42 10.65 23.76
N THR A 73 3.82 10.52 22.50
CA THR A 73 5.22 10.29 22.10
C THR A 73 6.15 11.39 22.65
N LEU A 74 5.73 12.65 22.57
CA LEU A 74 6.49 13.80 23.09
C LEU A 74 6.62 13.76 24.63
N ARG A 75 5.57 13.38 25.36
CA ARG A 75 5.62 13.24 26.82
C ARG A 75 6.58 12.12 27.25
N GLU A 76 6.55 10.99 26.56
CA GLU A 76 7.45 9.87 26.81
C GLU A 76 8.91 10.26 26.55
N ALA A 77 9.18 10.98 25.46
CA ALA A 77 10.50 11.52 25.16
C ALA A 77 10.96 12.54 26.22
N ASN A 78 10.07 13.43 26.66
CA ASN A 78 10.37 14.44 27.68
C ASN A 78 10.66 13.82 29.06
N GLY A 79 10.06 12.68 29.37
CA GLY A 79 10.37 11.91 30.58
C GLY A 79 11.80 11.34 30.59
N LYS A 80 12.41 11.15 29.41
CA LYS A 80 13.81 10.72 29.26
C LYS A 80 14.78 11.89 29.17
N THR A 81 14.37 12.99 28.51
CA THR A 81 15.20 14.18 28.32
C THR A 81 14.35 15.43 28.42
N LEU A 82 14.56 16.23 29.48
CA LEU A 82 13.75 17.40 29.76
C LEU A 82 13.89 18.47 28.65
N GLY A 83 12.76 19.00 28.17
CA GLY A 83 12.72 20.09 27.18
C GLY A 83 12.82 19.64 25.73
N ILE A 84 13.08 18.36 25.45
CA ILE A 84 13.19 17.84 24.07
C ILE A 84 11.85 17.87 23.32
N SER A 85 10.73 17.85 24.06
CA SER A 85 9.38 17.84 23.50
C SER A 85 9.10 19.02 22.56
N LEU A 86 9.50 20.24 22.94
CA LEU A 86 9.30 21.44 22.12
C LEU A 86 10.02 21.34 20.77
N LEU A 87 11.23 20.78 20.77
CA LEU A 87 12.02 20.59 19.55
C LEU A 87 11.41 19.50 18.65
N LEU A 88 10.92 18.41 19.24
CA LEU A 88 10.31 17.31 18.49
C LEU A 88 8.92 17.66 17.94
N GLU A 89 8.13 18.46 18.67
CA GLU A 89 6.80 18.88 18.23
C GLU A 89 6.87 19.71 16.95
N ALA A 90 7.80 20.67 16.87
CA ALA A 90 8.02 21.49 15.68
C ALA A 90 8.45 20.68 14.45
N ARG A 91 8.90 19.43 14.62
CA ARG A 91 9.32 18.55 13.54
C ARG A 91 8.18 17.76 12.90
N VAL A 92 6.95 17.83 13.39
CA VAL A 92 5.84 17.04 12.84
C VAL A 92 4.66 17.93 12.48
N LYS A 93 4.39 18.05 11.18
CA LYS A 93 3.18 18.67 10.64
C LYS A 93 2.21 17.58 10.20
N ILE A 94 1.00 17.58 10.77
CA ILE A 94 -0.06 16.61 10.47
C ILE A 94 -1.20 17.35 9.76
N GLU A 95 -1.53 16.93 8.55
CA GLU A 95 -2.54 17.59 7.71
C GLU A 95 -3.47 16.57 7.04
N GLY A 96 -4.77 16.81 7.15
CA GLY A 96 -5.80 15.96 6.53
C GLY A 96 -6.10 16.39 5.10
N VAL A 97 -6.21 15.41 4.20
CA VAL A 97 -6.67 15.61 2.81
C VAL A 97 -7.87 14.71 2.51
N LEU A 98 -8.71 15.13 1.57
CA LEU A 98 -9.94 14.40 1.22
C LEU A 98 -9.76 13.66 -0.10
N VAL A 99 -10.10 12.37 -0.11
CA VAL A 99 -10.19 11.57 -1.33
C VAL A 99 -11.08 10.35 -1.11
N ASP A 100 -11.97 10.11 -2.05
CA ASP A 100 -12.72 8.87 -2.17
C ASP A 100 -12.26 8.16 -3.44
N LEU A 101 -11.46 7.11 -3.30
CA LEU A 101 -10.86 6.40 -4.44
C LEU A 101 -11.88 5.70 -5.34
N LEU A 102 -13.13 5.55 -4.89
CA LEU A 102 -14.25 5.10 -5.71
C LEU A 102 -14.84 6.21 -6.59
N LYS A 103 -14.37 7.45 -6.45
CA LYS A 103 -14.79 8.63 -7.19
C LYS A 103 -13.56 9.32 -7.79
N LEU A 104 -13.27 9.00 -9.04
CA LEU A 104 -12.09 9.48 -9.78
C LEU A 104 -12.02 11.01 -9.86
N THR A 105 -13.17 11.69 -9.84
CA THR A 105 -13.24 13.16 -9.74
C THR A 105 -12.62 13.69 -8.45
N THR A 106 -12.82 13.02 -7.31
CA THR A 106 -12.19 13.42 -6.04
C THR A 106 -10.69 13.13 -6.03
N VAL A 107 -10.26 12.06 -6.71
CA VAL A 107 -8.83 11.76 -6.92
C VAL A 107 -8.17 12.87 -7.71
N LYS A 108 -8.83 13.33 -8.78
CA LYS A 108 -8.38 14.45 -9.61
C LYS A 108 -8.28 15.74 -8.81
N THR A 109 -9.33 16.09 -8.05
CA THR A 109 -9.34 17.28 -7.19
C THR A 109 -8.21 17.24 -6.15
N LEU A 110 -7.92 16.09 -5.53
CA LEU A 110 -6.79 15.97 -4.61
C LEU A 110 -5.46 16.21 -5.34
N ALA A 111 -5.26 15.59 -6.51
CA ALA A 111 -4.04 15.76 -7.28
C ALA A 111 -3.82 17.22 -7.67
N GLU A 112 -4.85 17.92 -8.17
CA GLU A 112 -4.80 19.35 -8.49
C GLU A 112 -4.46 20.21 -7.27
N GLN A 113 -5.09 19.93 -6.11
CA GLN A 113 -4.79 20.64 -4.86
C GLN A 113 -3.32 20.48 -4.46
N LEU A 114 -2.75 19.28 -4.58
CA LEU A 114 -1.35 19.02 -4.24
C LEU A 114 -0.39 19.62 -5.27
N LEU A 115 -0.73 19.56 -6.56
CA LEU A 115 0.05 20.17 -7.64
C LEU A 115 0.15 21.69 -7.50
N ARG A 116 -0.97 22.37 -7.19
CA ARG A 116 -0.99 23.82 -6.96
C ARG A 116 -0.11 24.26 -5.79
N ARG A 117 0.10 23.38 -4.79
CA ARG A 117 1.02 23.67 -3.67
C ARG A 117 2.49 23.62 -4.10
N GLY A 118 2.82 22.89 -5.17
CA GLY A 118 4.19 22.72 -5.66
C GLY A 118 5.14 22.05 -4.65
N GLN A 119 4.61 21.44 -3.58
CA GLN A 119 5.42 20.78 -2.56
C GLN A 119 5.79 19.38 -3.03
N ARG A 120 7.09 19.08 -3.02
CA ARG A 120 7.63 17.75 -3.33
C ARG A 120 7.04 16.69 -2.39
N ILE A 121 6.75 15.51 -2.95
CA ILE A 121 6.31 14.34 -2.20
C ILE A 121 7.44 13.31 -2.17
N ASP A 122 7.92 12.97 -0.98
CA ASP A 122 8.98 11.98 -0.78
C ASP A 122 8.44 10.56 -0.73
N ALA A 123 7.21 10.37 -0.20
CA ALA A 123 6.57 9.08 -0.23
C ALA A 123 5.04 9.15 -0.41
N VAL A 124 4.49 8.26 -1.23
CA VAL A 124 3.05 8.00 -1.33
C VAL A 124 2.79 6.56 -0.90
N VAL A 125 1.93 6.35 0.09
CA VAL A 125 1.51 5.03 0.56
C VAL A 125 0.08 4.76 0.12
N CYS A 126 -0.06 3.86 -0.85
CA CYS A 126 -1.33 3.37 -1.36
C CYS A 126 -1.88 2.28 -0.41
N ASN A 127 -2.45 2.74 0.70
CA ASN A 127 -2.96 1.89 1.78
C ASN A 127 -4.47 1.61 1.67
N ALA A 128 -5.24 2.62 1.24
CA ALA A 128 -6.68 2.52 1.22
C ALA A 128 -7.15 1.29 0.41
N GLY A 129 -8.26 0.70 0.82
CA GLY A 129 -8.86 -0.38 0.08
C GLY A 129 -10.20 -0.81 0.66
N VAL A 130 -10.93 -1.58 -0.14
CA VAL A 130 -12.17 -2.25 0.25
C VAL A 130 -12.01 -3.75 0.01
N ALA A 131 -12.64 -4.55 0.85
CA ALA A 131 -12.58 -6.00 0.74
C ALA A 131 -13.62 -6.56 -0.25
N GLY A 132 -14.77 -5.89 -0.42
CA GLY A 132 -15.83 -6.35 -1.33
C GLY A 132 -16.44 -7.70 -0.91
N TRP A 133 -16.59 -7.94 0.39
CA TRP A 133 -17.18 -9.17 0.92
C TRP A 133 -18.62 -8.95 1.38
N LEU A 134 -19.50 -9.91 1.05
CA LEU A 134 -20.89 -9.97 1.52
C LEU A 134 -21.03 -10.70 2.86
N GLY A 135 -20.02 -11.51 3.23
CA GLY A 135 -20.04 -12.27 4.47
C GLY A 135 -19.05 -13.43 4.46
N ILE A 136 -19.29 -14.39 5.35
CA ILE A 136 -18.44 -15.56 5.57
C ILE A 136 -19.24 -16.83 5.28
N ASN A 137 -18.64 -17.76 4.52
CA ASN A 137 -19.10 -19.13 4.43
C ASN A 137 -18.76 -19.88 5.73
N TRP A 138 -19.66 -19.80 6.72
CA TRP A 138 -19.44 -20.34 8.06
C TRP A 138 -19.10 -21.84 8.10
N PRO A 139 -19.80 -22.74 7.38
CA PRO A 139 -19.42 -24.15 7.34
C PRO A 139 -17.98 -24.36 6.85
N LYS A 140 -17.59 -23.67 5.76
CA LYS A 140 -16.23 -23.74 5.23
C LYS A 140 -15.21 -23.12 6.21
N ALA A 141 -15.54 -22.00 6.84
CA ALA A 141 -14.68 -21.34 7.81
C ALA A 141 -14.41 -22.23 9.03
N ILE A 142 -15.46 -22.80 9.64
CA ILE A 142 -15.32 -23.71 10.79
C ILE A 142 -14.50 -24.93 10.39
N TRP A 143 -14.84 -25.57 9.27
CA TRP A 143 -14.11 -26.74 8.78
C TRP A 143 -12.62 -26.44 8.58
N THR A 144 -12.30 -25.41 7.80
CA THR A 144 -10.90 -25.06 7.47
C THR A 144 -10.12 -24.60 8.68
N VAL A 145 -10.71 -23.84 9.61
CA VAL A 145 -10.06 -23.45 10.87
C VAL A 145 -9.77 -24.66 11.75
N CYS A 146 -10.67 -25.64 11.81
CA CYS A 146 -10.47 -26.87 12.59
C CYS A 146 -9.47 -27.84 11.96
N THR A 147 -9.43 -27.94 10.63
CA THR A 147 -8.53 -28.88 9.93
C THR A 147 -7.16 -28.29 9.59
N ASP A 148 -7.08 -26.96 9.44
CA ASP A 148 -5.90 -26.27 8.91
C ASP A 148 -5.82 -24.81 9.36
N LEU A 149 -5.80 -24.62 10.67
CA LEU A 149 -5.84 -23.30 11.31
C LEU A 149 -4.91 -22.27 10.66
N VAL A 150 -3.61 -22.58 10.52
CA VAL A 150 -2.60 -21.62 10.06
C VAL A 150 -2.89 -21.14 8.65
N GLN A 151 -3.22 -22.04 7.71
CA GLN A 151 -3.57 -21.64 6.35
C GLN A 151 -4.90 -20.89 6.34
N ALA A 152 -5.91 -21.36 7.08
CA ALA A 152 -7.24 -20.77 7.12
C ALA A 152 -7.22 -19.30 7.60
N VAL A 153 -6.31 -18.94 8.52
CA VAL A 153 -6.19 -17.56 9.01
C VAL A 153 -5.10 -16.72 8.31
N THR A 154 -4.26 -17.34 7.47
CA THR A 154 -3.27 -16.60 6.64
C THR A 154 -3.78 -16.35 5.21
N TYR A 155 -4.48 -17.33 4.63
CA TYR A 155 -5.00 -17.38 3.27
C TYR A 155 -6.48 -17.83 3.32
N PRO A 156 -7.39 -16.98 3.82
CA PRO A 156 -8.78 -17.37 4.02
C PRO A 156 -9.48 -17.62 2.69
N THR A 157 -10.08 -18.81 2.52
CA THR A 157 -10.84 -19.18 1.30
C THR A 157 -12.35 -19.22 1.53
N TYR A 158 -12.81 -18.72 2.67
CA TYR A 158 -14.20 -18.77 3.14
C TYR A 158 -14.90 -17.40 3.11
N MET A 159 -14.27 -16.36 2.57
CA MET A 159 -14.92 -15.06 2.39
C MET A 159 -15.81 -15.09 1.14
N ASN A 160 -17.06 -14.64 1.28
CA ASN A 160 -17.99 -14.55 0.15
C ASN A 160 -17.78 -13.19 -0.52
N CYS A 161 -17.26 -13.20 -1.74
CA CYS A 161 -17.06 -12.00 -2.56
C CYS A 161 -18.40 -11.49 -3.14
N ASP A 162 -18.55 -10.17 -3.24
CA ASP A 162 -19.64 -9.52 -3.98
C ASP A 162 -19.31 -9.49 -5.48
N VAL A 163 -19.60 -10.61 -6.16
CA VAL A 163 -19.22 -10.81 -7.57
C VAL A 163 -19.97 -9.84 -8.46
N GLY A 164 -19.24 -9.13 -9.32
CA GLY A 164 -19.81 -8.17 -10.25
C GLY A 164 -20.09 -6.79 -9.65
N ALA A 165 -19.64 -6.53 -8.41
CA ALA A 165 -19.75 -5.20 -7.78
C ALA A 165 -19.06 -4.12 -8.62
N ARG A 166 -19.78 -3.03 -8.90
CA ARG A 166 -19.34 -1.92 -9.76
C ARG A 166 -19.23 -0.65 -8.96
N ALA A 167 -18.20 0.15 -9.25
CA ALA A 167 -18.16 1.53 -8.82
C ALA A 167 -19.36 2.29 -9.41
N LYS A 168 -19.81 3.32 -8.68
CA LYS A 168 -20.86 4.22 -9.17
C LYS A 168 -20.36 4.99 -10.40
N THR A 169 -21.28 5.57 -11.14
CA THR A 169 -20.96 6.44 -12.29
C THR A 169 -19.99 7.55 -11.87
N GLN A 170 -18.92 7.75 -12.64
CA GLN A 170 -17.81 8.62 -12.30
C GLN A 170 -18.00 10.06 -12.81
N VAL A 171 -18.67 10.21 -13.95
CA VAL A 171 -18.92 11.52 -14.59
C VAL A 171 -20.43 11.78 -14.63
N GLN A 172 -20.84 13.04 -14.48
CA GLN A 172 -22.26 13.38 -14.62
C GLN A 172 -22.70 13.16 -16.07
N LYS A 173 -23.86 12.52 -16.27
CA LYS A 173 -24.44 12.30 -17.60
C LYS A 173 -24.62 13.63 -18.32
N THR A 174 -23.76 13.93 -19.29
CA THR A 174 -24.03 14.97 -20.28
C THR A 174 -24.90 14.38 -21.39
N THR A 175 -25.69 15.21 -22.04
CA THR A 175 -26.72 14.84 -23.03
C THR A 175 -26.21 14.11 -24.28
N THR A 176 -24.90 13.86 -24.38
CA THR A 176 -24.23 13.21 -25.52
C THR A 176 -23.42 11.96 -25.14
N ASP A 177 -23.47 11.49 -23.89
CA ASP A 177 -22.47 10.51 -23.45
C ASP A 177 -22.82 9.05 -23.79
N VAL A 178 -21.92 8.47 -24.57
CA VAL A 178 -21.79 7.05 -24.94
C VAL A 178 -21.37 6.26 -23.71
N ASP A 179 -22.05 5.13 -23.44
CA ASP A 179 -21.83 4.16 -22.34
C ASP A 179 -20.52 4.35 -21.56
N GLU A 180 -20.62 4.87 -20.32
CA GLU A 180 -19.49 4.97 -19.40
C GLU A 180 -18.87 3.57 -19.18
N PRO A 181 -17.55 3.39 -19.40
CA PRO A 181 -16.90 2.10 -19.19
C PRO A 181 -17.11 1.61 -17.76
N VAL A 182 -17.43 0.32 -17.62
CA VAL A 182 -17.62 -0.29 -16.30
C VAL A 182 -16.30 -0.26 -15.53
N LEU A 183 -16.40 0.10 -14.25
CA LEU A 183 -15.35 0.03 -13.26
C LEU A 183 -15.76 -0.92 -12.14
N GLY A 184 -14.96 -1.96 -11.88
CA GLY A 184 -15.13 -2.85 -10.73
C GLY A 184 -14.87 -2.09 -9.42
N GLU A 185 -15.72 -2.28 -8.41
CA GLU A 185 -15.63 -1.51 -7.16
C GLU A 185 -14.30 -1.73 -6.44
N VAL A 186 -13.95 -3.00 -6.19
CA VAL A 186 -12.73 -3.38 -5.48
C VAL A 186 -11.49 -2.95 -6.23
N PHE A 187 -11.44 -3.20 -7.54
CA PHE A 187 -10.36 -2.75 -8.42
C PHE A 187 -10.18 -1.23 -8.39
N THR A 188 -11.27 -0.47 -8.47
CA THR A 188 -11.23 1.00 -8.49
C THR A 188 -10.66 1.55 -7.19
N ALA A 189 -11.14 1.07 -6.04
CA ALA A 189 -10.65 1.52 -4.75
C ALA A 189 -9.21 1.06 -4.44
N ASN A 190 -8.87 -0.18 -4.77
CA ASN A 190 -7.60 -0.79 -4.35
C ASN A 190 -6.46 -0.45 -5.32
N VAL A 191 -6.74 -0.31 -6.61
CA VAL A 191 -5.72 -0.16 -7.66
C VAL A 191 -5.93 1.10 -8.49
N PHE A 192 -7.02 1.22 -9.23
CA PHE A 192 -7.12 2.23 -10.30
C PHE A 192 -7.18 3.68 -9.79
N GLY A 193 -7.87 3.94 -8.68
CA GLY A 193 -7.88 5.26 -8.04
C GLY A 193 -6.49 5.68 -7.56
N HIS A 194 -5.70 4.75 -7.00
CA HIS A 194 -4.30 5.01 -6.66
C HIS A 194 -3.43 5.19 -7.89
N TYR A 195 -3.66 4.42 -8.94
CA TYR A 195 -2.94 4.48 -10.20
C TYR A 195 -3.05 5.88 -10.82
N LEU A 196 -4.28 6.42 -10.90
CA LEU A 196 -4.51 7.79 -11.37
C LEU A 196 -3.89 8.84 -10.44
N LEU A 197 -4.05 8.68 -9.12
CA LEU A 197 -3.47 9.61 -8.14
C LEU A 197 -1.95 9.70 -8.30
N VAL A 198 -1.26 8.55 -8.33
CA VAL A 198 0.20 8.49 -8.43
C VAL A 198 0.68 9.02 -9.78
N HIS A 199 -0.01 8.71 -10.88
CA HIS A 199 0.28 9.28 -12.20
C HIS A 199 0.23 10.82 -12.18
N TRP A 200 -0.85 11.39 -11.63
CA TRP A 200 -1.03 12.84 -11.59
C TRP A 200 -0.10 13.54 -10.60
N LEU A 201 0.32 12.86 -9.53
CA LEU A 201 1.34 13.37 -8.61
C LEU A 201 2.78 13.24 -9.14
N GLY A 202 2.96 12.62 -10.32
CA GLY A 202 4.26 12.47 -11.01
C GLY A 202 5.15 13.72 -11.02
N PRO A 203 4.62 14.94 -11.30
CA PRO A 203 5.39 16.19 -11.27
C PRO A 203 5.99 16.56 -9.89
N LEU A 204 5.41 16.06 -8.79
CA LEU A 204 5.85 16.33 -7.41
C LEU A 204 6.86 15.29 -6.89
N MET A 205 7.18 14.28 -7.69
CA MET A 205 8.05 13.17 -7.33
C MET A 205 9.32 13.17 -8.19
N ASN A 206 10.39 12.53 -7.70
CA ASN A 206 11.62 12.29 -8.45
C ASN A 206 12.19 10.89 -8.15
N ASP A 207 13.45 10.65 -8.50
CA ASP A 207 14.17 9.39 -8.33
C ASP A 207 14.38 8.94 -6.88
N THR A 208 14.35 9.87 -5.92
CA THR A 208 14.42 9.50 -4.49
C THR A 208 13.04 9.38 -3.84
N SER A 209 11.97 9.75 -4.54
CA SER A 209 10.60 9.57 -4.07
C SER A 209 10.19 8.10 -4.14
N ARG A 210 9.30 7.69 -3.24
CA ARG A 210 8.88 6.30 -3.09
C ARG A 210 7.37 6.15 -3.20
N VAL A 211 6.90 5.17 -3.95
CA VAL A 211 5.48 4.81 -4.02
C VAL A 211 5.32 3.42 -3.42
N ILE A 212 4.78 3.36 -2.20
CA ILE A 212 4.58 2.13 -1.46
C ILE A 212 3.17 1.62 -1.72
N TRP A 213 3.06 0.47 -2.36
CA TRP A 213 1.79 -0.20 -2.57
C TRP A 213 1.58 -1.28 -1.51
N ILE A 214 0.44 -1.22 -0.81
CA ILE A 214 0.10 -2.22 0.20
C ILE A 214 -0.71 -3.35 -0.44
N SER A 215 -0.03 -4.47 -0.64
CA SER A 215 -0.57 -5.75 -1.06
C SER A 215 -1.07 -6.58 0.14
N SER A 216 -1.25 -7.88 -0.04
CA SER A 216 -1.69 -8.85 0.99
C SER A 216 -0.90 -10.16 0.87
N THR A 217 -0.83 -10.95 1.95
CA THR A 217 -0.41 -12.37 1.86
C THR A 217 -1.31 -13.15 0.91
N GLY A 218 -2.61 -12.82 0.87
CA GLY A 218 -3.60 -13.50 0.01
C GLY A 218 -3.46 -13.25 -1.50
N ALA A 219 -2.47 -12.46 -1.94
CA ALA A 219 -2.20 -12.16 -3.35
C ALA A 219 -1.55 -13.37 -4.09
N VAL A 220 -2.21 -14.52 -4.06
CA VAL A 220 -1.74 -15.77 -4.69
C VAL A 220 -2.13 -15.81 -6.17
N ALA A 221 -1.41 -16.57 -6.99
CA ALA A 221 -1.55 -16.54 -8.44
C ALA A 221 -2.97 -16.87 -8.93
N ASP A 222 -3.61 -17.89 -8.34
CA ASP A 222 -4.92 -18.39 -8.76
C ASP A 222 -6.09 -17.39 -8.54
N THR A 223 -5.85 -16.29 -7.84
CA THR A 223 -6.87 -15.25 -7.58
C THR A 223 -6.96 -14.21 -8.69
N PHE A 224 -5.98 -14.15 -9.59
CA PHE A 224 -5.91 -13.15 -10.65
C PHE A 224 -6.05 -13.78 -12.04
N ARG A 225 -6.80 -13.09 -12.90
CA ARG A 225 -6.95 -13.46 -14.29
C ARG A 225 -6.76 -12.23 -15.17
N ALA A 226 -5.92 -12.35 -16.18
CA ALA A 226 -5.63 -11.24 -17.11
C ALA A 226 -6.86 -10.81 -17.92
N ASP A 227 -7.79 -11.73 -18.21
CA ASP A 227 -9.04 -11.45 -18.94
C ASP A 227 -10.12 -10.77 -18.09
N ASP A 228 -9.88 -10.61 -16.79
CA ASP A 228 -10.75 -9.95 -15.83
C ASP A 228 -9.91 -9.09 -14.87
N ILE A 229 -9.12 -8.16 -15.42
CA ILE A 229 -8.20 -7.31 -14.64
C ILE A 229 -8.91 -6.54 -13.50
N GLN A 230 -10.19 -6.22 -13.70
CA GLN A 230 -11.01 -5.50 -12.73
C GLN A 230 -11.66 -6.41 -11.67
N GLY A 231 -11.56 -7.73 -11.81
CA GLY A 231 -12.12 -8.71 -10.89
C GLY A 231 -13.66 -8.73 -10.86
N LEU A 232 -14.33 -8.39 -11.97
CA LEU A 232 -15.80 -8.35 -12.05
C LEU A 232 -16.43 -9.75 -12.02
N LYS A 233 -15.71 -10.78 -12.47
CA LYS A 233 -16.16 -12.18 -12.46
C LYS A 233 -15.45 -13.00 -11.39
N SER A 234 -14.50 -12.41 -10.68
CA SER A 234 -13.70 -13.09 -9.67
C SER A 234 -14.50 -13.41 -8.42
N LEU A 235 -14.27 -14.62 -7.88
CA LEU A 235 -14.75 -15.02 -6.54
C LEU A 235 -13.83 -14.55 -5.42
N ALA A 236 -12.73 -13.87 -5.76
CA ALA A 236 -11.70 -13.38 -4.85
C ALA A 236 -11.21 -12.00 -5.30
N ALA A 237 -12.14 -11.06 -5.55
CA ALA A 237 -11.82 -9.75 -6.15
C ALA A 237 -10.81 -8.94 -5.31
N TYR A 238 -10.84 -9.07 -3.98
CA TYR A 238 -9.85 -8.46 -3.09
C TYR A 238 -8.45 -9.00 -3.37
N GLU A 239 -8.26 -10.32 -3.26
CA GLU A 239 -7.00 -11.00 -3.49
C GLU A 239 -6.50 -10.74 -4.92
N SER A 240 -7.40 -10.78 -5.90
CA SER A 240 -7.14 -10.43 -7.30
C SER A 240 -6.54 -9.03 -7.45
N SER A 241 -7.13 -8.03 -6.79
CA SER A 241 -6.61 -6.65 -6.83
C SER A 241 -5.23 -6.51 -6.16
N LYS A 242 -4.95 -7.32 -5.13
CA LYS A 242 -3.65 -7.35 -4.45
C LYS A 242 -2.60 -8.08 -5.29
N ARG A 243 -2.98 -9.13 -6.02
CA ARG A 243 -2.12 -9.81 -6.99
C ARG A 243 -1.80 -8.91 -8.19
N LEU A 244 -2.78 -8.15 -8.69
CA LEU A 244 -2.56 -7.10 -9.69
C LEU A 244 -1.54 -6.05 -9.21
N THR A 245 -1.63 -5.64 -7.94
CA THR A 245 -0.66 -4.74 -7.31
C THR A 245 0.76 -5.32 -7.33
N ASP A 246 0.91 -6.61 -6.95
CA ASP A 246 2.21 -7.30 -7.00
C ASP A 246 2.78 -7.29 -8.43
N ILE A 247 1.96 -7.64 -9.42
CA ILE A 247 2.38 -7.69 -10.83
C ILE A 247 2.85 -6.31 -11.30
N LEU A 248 2.06 -5.25 -11.08
CA LEU A 248 2.40 -3.89 -11.50
C LEU A 248 3.73 -3.43 -10.90
N VAL A 249 3.89 -3.58 -9.60
CA VAL A 249 5.06 -3.03 -8.88
C VAL A 249 6.32 -3.85 -9.16
N LEU A 250 6.25 -5.18 -9.13
CA LEU A 250 7.43 -6.02 -9.33
C LEU A 250 7.95 -5.94 -10.77
N THR A 251 7.04 -5.74 -11.74
CA THR A 251 7.43 -5.58 -13.15
C THR A 251 7.73 -4.14 -13.57
N SER A 252 7.57 -3.13 -12.69
CA SER A 252 7.66 -1.71 -13.05
C SER A 252 9.03 -1.25 -13.58
N GLU A 253 10.09 -2.02 -13.30
CA GLU A 253 11.48 -1.69 -13.67
C GLU A 253 12.03 -2.60 -14.77
N LEU A 254 11.20 -3.48 -15.34
CA LEU A 254 11.61 -4.40 -16.39
C LEU A 254 11.68 -3.70 -17.76
N PRO A 255 12.60 -4.12 -18.65
CA PRO A 255 12.64 -3.62 -20.02
C PRO A 255 11.31 -3.80 -20.76
N ALA A 256 10.60 -4.92 -20.53
CA ALA A 256 9.34 -5.26 -21.20
C ALA A 256 8.19 -4.28 -20.88
N THR A 257 8.18 -3.66 -19.69
CA THR A 257 7.13 -2.73 -19.25
C THR A 257 7.53 -1.26 -19.44
N LYS A 258 8.80 -0.99 -19.80
CA LYS A 258 9.37 0.36 -19.94
C LYS A 258 8.53 1.33 -20.77
N PRO A 259 7.92 0.96 -21.92
CA PRO A 259 7.10 1.89 -22.69
C PRO A 259 5.90 2.42 -21.88
N TYR A 260 5.22 1.53 -21.16
CA TYR A 260 4.04 1.86 -20.35
C TYR A 260 4.42 2.62 -19.08
N THR A 261 5.50 2.22 -18.40
CA THR A 261 5.93 2.92 -17.18
C THR A 261 6.54 4.29 -17.48
N THR A 262 7.11 4.49 -18.67
CA THR A 262 7.55 5.81 -19.13
C THR A 262 6.36 6.72 -19.42
N SER A 263 5.30 6.20 -20.04
CA SER A 263 4.03 6.92 -20.23
C SER A 263 3.38 7.26 -18.88
N TYR A 264 3.36 6.32 -17.94
CA TYR A 264 2.82 6.50 -16.60
C TYR A 264 3.56 7.55 -15.76
N PHE A 265 4.85 7.80 -16.01
CA PHE A 265 5.62 8.85 -15.33
C PHE A 265 6.05 9.98 -16.27
N SER A 266 5.39 10.15 -17.42
CA SER A 266 5.78 11.17 -18.41
C SER A 266 5.59 12.60 -17.92
N SER A 267 4.77 12.78 -16.89
CA SER A 267 4.48 14.06 -16.23
C SER A 267 5.59 14.51 -15.27
N THR A 268 6.56 13.66 -14.95
CA THR A 268 7.66 14.05 -14.07
C THR A 268 8.52 15.14 -14.73
N THR A 269 8.84 16.19 -13.96
CA THR A 269 9.51 17.41 -14.43
C THR A 269 10.93 17.20 -14.94
N GLN A 270 11.52 16.02 -14.73
CA GLN A 270 12.86 15.66 -15.15
C GLN A 270 12.81 14.35 -15.95
N LYS A 271 13.32 14.39 -17.19
CA LYS A 271 13.20 13.31 -18.20
C LYS A 271 13.78 11.94 -17.80
N ASP A 272 14.48 11.82 -16.67
CA ASP A 272 15.13 10.57 -16.22
C ASP A 272 14.97 10.23 -14.73
N THR A 273 14.21 11.00 -13.93
CA THR A 273 14.08 10.74 -12.48
C THR A 273 12.69 10.19 -12.13
N ARG A 274 12.56 8.86 -12.02
CA ARG A 274 11.27 8.19 -11.75
C ARG A 274 11.22 7.73 -10.29
N PRO A 275 10.08 7.89 -9.60
CA PRO A 275 9.95 7.39 -8.24
C PRO A 275 10.06 5.87 -8.20
N LYS A 276 10.57 5.36 -7.09
CA LYS A 276 10.72 3.93 -6.86
C LYS A 276 9.42 3.35 -6.32
N MET A 277 8.87 2.36 -7.03
CA MET A 277 7.67 1.65 -6.60
C MET A 277 8.08 0.45 -5.74
N LEU A 278 7.53 0.34 -4.53
CA LEU A 278 7.79 -0.75 -3.58
C LEU A 278 6.48 -1.45 -3.25
N VAL A 279 6.52 -2.76 -3.05
CA VAL A 279 5.34 -3.53 -2.64
C VAL A 279 5.54 -4.11 -1.25
N THR A 280 4.56 -3.86 -0.39
CA THR A 280 4.57 -4.27 1.02
C THR A 280 3.31 -5.05 1.35
N HIS A 281 3.26 -5.72 2.50
CA HIS A 281 2.00 -6.21 3.06
C HIS A 281 2.05 -6.26 4.59
N PRO A 282 0.90 -6.07 5.27
CA PRO A 282 0.86 -5.97 6.72
C PRO A 282 0.95 -7.30 7.47
N GLY A 283 1.13 -8.41 6.74
CA GLY A 283 0.77 -9.72 7.25
C GLY A 283 -0.73 -9.82 7.52
N VAL A 284 -1.11 -10.50 8.61
CA VAL A 284 -2.47 -10.65 9.10
C VAL A 284 -2.64 -9.76 10.33
N VAL A 285 -3.56 -8.81 10.22
CA VAL A 285 -3.89 -7.84 11.28
C VAL A 285 -5.36 -8.00 11.64
N ALA A 286 -5.65 -8.06 12.93
CA ALA A 286 -7.01 -8.04 13.46
C ALA A 286 -7.59 -6.62 13.29
N THR A 287 -8.19 -6.36 12.13
CA THR A 287 -8.91 -5.13 11.84
C THR A 287 -10.40 -5.41 11.73
N SER A 288 -11.22 -4.36 11.84
CA SER A 288 -12.67 -4.44 11.68
C SER A 288 -13.14 -4.70 10.23
N ILE A 289 -12.21 -5.00 9.30
CA ILE A 289 -12.52 -5.21 7.88
C ILE A 289 -13.48 -6.39 7.66
N SER A 290 -13.47 -7.39 8.56
CA SER A 290 -14.36 -8.55 8.47
C SER A 290 -15.79 -8.30 8.96
N GLY A 291 -16.10 -7.13 9.54
CA GLY A 291 -17.45 -6.78 10.01
C GLY A 291 -18.03 -7.69 11.10
N LEU A 292 -17.18 -8.48 11.77
CA LEU A 292 -17.59 -9.47 12.76
C LEU A 292 -18.11 -8.83 14.05
N HIS A 293 -19.12 -9.48 14.65
CA HIS A 293 -19.59 -9.16 16.00
C HIS A 293 -18.46 -9.36 17.03
N TRP A 294 -18.42 -8.54 18.09
CA TRP A 294 -17.31 -8.50 19.05
C TRP A 294 -16.94 -9.88 19.64
N PHE A 295 -17.94 -10.73 19.89
CA PHE A 295 -17.75 -12.10 20.38
C PHE A 295 -16.97 -12.97 19.39
N LEU A 296 -17.28 -12.87 18.09
CA LEU A 296 -16.56 -13.59 17.03
C LEU A 296 -15.18 -12.98 16.79
N SER A 297 -15.03 -11.66 16.95
CA SER A 297 -13.73 -10.99 16.90
C SER A 297 -12.76 -11.52 17.95
N PHE A 298 -13.25 -11.90 19.15
CA PHE A 298 -12.44 -12.53 20.18
C PHE A 298 -11.87 -13.88 19.72
N PHE A 299 -12.71 -14.80 19.22
CA PHE A 299 -12.25 -16.10 18.73
C PHE A 299 -11.35 -15.99 17.51
N MET A 300 -11.66 -15.07 16.59
CA MET A 300 -10.79 -14.78 15.46
C MET A 300 -9.41 -14.34 15.96
N THR A 301 -9.36 -13.39 16.90
CA THR A 301 -8.10 -12.91 17.48
C THR A 301 -7.32 -14.03 18.17
N ALA A 302 -8.00 -14.87 18.95
CA ALA A 302 -7.39 -16.05 19.56
C ALA A 302 -6.81 -17.01 18.50
N ALA A 303 -7.55 -17.29 17.43
CA ALA A 303 -7.08 -18.10 16.30
C ALA A 303 -5.82 -17.52 15.64
N LEU A 304 -5.74 -16.19 15.49
CA LEU A 304 -4.54 -15.52 14.98
C LEU A 304 -3.33 -15.70 15.92
N TYR A 305 -3.54 -15.58 17.24
CA TYR A 305 -2.48 -15.82 18.23
C TYR A 305 -2.02 -17.28 18.21
N PHE A 306 -2.94 -18.25 18.10
CA PHE A 306 -2.58 -19.65 17.94
C PHE A 306 -1.76 -19.88 16.67
N ALA A 307 -2.16 -19.30 15.53
CA ALA A 307 -1.39 -19.41 14.30
C ALA A 307 0.02 -18.81 14.41
N ARG A 308 0.18 -17.70 15.14
CA ARG A 308 1.50 -17.13 15.47
C ARG A 308 2.33 -18.12 16.30
N VAL A 309 1.76 -18.71 17.34
CA VAL A 309 2.45 -19.68 18.22
C VAL A 309 2.86 -20.94 17.46
N LEU A 310 2.05 -21.36 16.48
CA LEU A 310 2.38 -22.44 15.54
C LEU A 310 3.46 -22.05 14.50
N GLY A 311 4.11 -20.91 14.67
CA GLY A 311 5.27 -20.50 13.87
C GLY A 311 4.93 -19.74 12.60
N SER A 312 3.70 -19.27 12.42
CA SER A 312 3.38 -18.40 11.27
C SER A 312 4.03 -17.02 11.45
N PRO A 313 4.90 -16.58 10.52
CA PRO A 313 5.56 -15.29 10.61
C PRO A 313 4.60 -14.13 10.30
N TRP A 314 3.47 -14.38 9.63
CA TRP A 314 2.65 -13.31 9.08
C TRP A 314 1.66 -12.70 10.07
N HIS A 315 1.50 -13.27 11.25
CA HIS A 315 0.47 -12.84 12.19
C HIS A 315 0.93 -11.67 13.04
N ALA A 316 0.97 -10.46 12.48
CA ALA A 316 1.26 -9.23 13.23
C ALA A 316 0.17 -8.88 14.26
N ILE A 317 -1.08 -9.22 13.97
CA ILE A 317 -2.32 -9.05 14.77
C ILE A 317 -2.64 -7.58 15.08
N GLU A 318 -1.70 -6.85 15.67
CA GLU A 318 -1.84 -5.44 16.00
C GLU A 318 -1.54 -4.57 14.77
N PRO A 319 -2.39 -3.57 14.45
CA PRO A 319 -2.16 -2.68 13.30
C PRO A 319 -0.82 -1.94 13.33
N TYR A 320 -0.33 -1.55 14.51
CA TYR A 320 0.97 -0.88 14.64
C TYR A 320 2.12 -1.79 14.21
N LYS A 321 2.08 -3.08 14.59
CA LYS A 321 3.03 -4.09 14.14
C LYS A 321 2.88 -4.41 12.66
N GLY A 322 1.63 -4.48 12.19
CA GLY A 322 1.32 -4.63 10.78
C GLY A 322 1.90 -3.51 9.91
N ALA A 323 2.14 -2.32 10.45
CA ALA A 323 2.70 -1.20 9.71
C ALA A 323 4.23 -1.21 9.55
N VAL A 324 4.97 -2.15 10.17
CA VAL A 324 6.45 -2.13 10.18
C VAL A 324 7.09 -2.14 8.79
N SER A 325 6.61 -2.98 7.88
CA SER A 325 7.19 -3.06 6.53
C SER A 325 6.93 -1.79 5.71
N MET A 326 5.80 -1.13 5.92
CA MET A 326 5.45 0.13 5.26
C MET A 326 6.27 1.30 5.81
N ALA A 327 6.38 1.41 7.14
CA ALA A 327 7.20 2.44 7.76
C ALA A 327 8.66 2.29 7.35
N PHE A 328 9.17 1.05 7.34
CA PHE A 328 10.49 0.73 6.81
C PHE A 328 10.64 1.13 5.34
N ALA A 329 9.67 0.79 4.48
CA ALA A 329 9.71 1.17 3.07
C ALA A 329 9.72 2.68 2.84
N VAL A 330 9.04 3.45 3.71
CA VAL A 330 9.01 4.92 3.65
C VAL A 330 10.33 5.52 4.15
N LEU A 331 10.84 5.07 5.30
CA LEU A 331 11.91 5.77 6.02
C LEU A 331 13.31 5.23 5.77
N ALA A 332 13.48 3.93 5.49
CA ALA A 332 14.77 3.26 5.45
C ALA A 332 15.50 3.48 4.11
N PRO A 333 16.66 4.18 4.05
CA PRO A 333 17.45 4.30 2.82
C PRO A 333 18.01 2.96 2.34
N GLN A 334 18.41 2.08 3.27
CA GLN A 334 19.04 0.79 2.99
C GLN A 334 18.16 -0.18 2.20
N LEU A 335 16.83 -0.02 2.24
CA LEU A 335 15.93 -0.86 1.47
C LEU A 335 16.17 -0.73 -0.04
N MET A 336 16.44 0.49 -0.50
CA MET A 336 16.67 0.77 -1.92
C MET A 336 17.98 0.15 -2.42
N GLU A 337 19.02 0.23 -1.59
CA GLU A 337 20.29 -0.44 -1.85
C GLU A 337 20.11 -1.96 -1.86
N GLN A 338 19.32 -2.49 -0.93
CA GLN A 338 19.04 -3.92 -0.84
C GLN A 338 18.30 -4.44 -2.08
N GLU A 339 17.26 -3.74 -2.56
CA GLU A 339 16.59 -4.12 -3.81
C GLU A 339 17.51 -4.01 -5.03
N SER A 340 18.39 -3.01 -5.07
CA SER A 340 19.35 -2.84 -6.17
C SER A 340 20.37 -3.98 -6.22
N ARG A 341 20.82 -4.47 -5.06
CA ARG A 341 21.81 -5.56 -4.95
C ARG A 341 21.18 -6.95 -5.13
N GLU A 342 20.09 -7.21 -4.42
CA GLU A 342 19.53 -8.56 -4.30
C GLU A 342 18.43 -8.82 -5.33
N GLY A 343 17.80 -7.75 -5.83
CA GLY A 343 16.63 -7.79 -6.71
C GLY A 343 15.37 -7.32 -6.00
N LYS A 344 14.41 -6.81 -6.77
CA LYS A 344 13.13 -6.26 -6.30
C LYS A 344 12.24 -7.34 -5.71
N GLY A 345 11.59 -7.06 -4.58
CA GLY A 345 10.81 -8.07 -3.87
C GLY A 345 9.58 -7.50 -3.17
N LYS A 346 8.83 -8.39 -2.52
CA LYS A 346 7.68 -8.04 -1.68
C LYS A 346 8.08 -8.09 -0.22
N TRP A 347 7.73 -7.05 0.53
CA TRP A 347 8.17 -6.86 1.91
C TRP A 347 7.00 -6.98 2.89
N GLY A 348 7.06 -7.97 3.76
CA GLY A 348 6.03 -8.24 4.75
C GLY A 348 6.38 -7.77 6.15
N SER A 349 5.35 -7.34 6.87
CA SER A 349 5.39 -7.22 8.33
C SER A 349 5.27 -8.61 8.93
N ALA A 350 6.39 -9.11 9.46
CA ALA A 350 6.50 -10.42 10.06
C ALA A 350 6.67 -10.32 11.59
N THR A 351 6.35 -11.39 12.30
CA THR A 351 6.54 -11.50 13.75
C THR A 351 7.21 -12.81 14.15
N SER A 352 7.98 -12.78 15.23
CA SER A 352 8.39 -13.97 15.96
C SER A 352 7.18 -14.64 16.63
N VAL A 353 7.38 -15.86 17.15
CA VAL A 353 6.39 -16.55 18.00
C VAL A 353 6.03 -15.70 19.24
N GLN A 354 7.01 -14.96 19.77
CA GLN A 354 6.82 -14.07 20.93
C GLN A 354 6.14 -12.75 20.56
N GLY A 355 5.97 -12.46 19.26
CA GLY A 355 5.32 -11.25 18.77
C GLY A 355 6.27 -10.09 18.52
N ASP A 356 7.58 -10.34 18.45
CA ASP A 356 8.59 -9.36 18.04
C ASP A 356 8.46 -9.13 16.54
N GLU A 357 8.22 -7.90 16.15
CA GLU A 357 8.05 -7.52 14.75
C GLU A 357 9.39 -7.42 14.01
N ARG A 358 9.36 -7.74 12.71
CA ARG A 358 10.48 -7.54 11.79
C ARG A 358 9.96 -7.37 10.37
N VAL A 359 10.79 -6.81 9.51
CA VAL A 359 10.54 -6.81 8.07
C VAL A 359 11.15 -8.07 7.46
N ALA A 360 10.40 -8.76 6.60
CA ALA A 360 10.85 -9.95 5.90
C ALA A 360 10.45 -9.88 4.43
N ARG A 361 11.22 -10.49 3.53
CA ARG A 361 10.74 -10.71 2.16
C ARG A 361 9.74 -11.86 2.12
N THR A 362 8.81 -11.75 1.20
CA THR A 362 7.72 -12.69 0.97
C THR A 362 7.84 -13.26 -0.44
N GLU A 363 7.71 -14.57 -0.55
CA GLU A 363 7.67 -15.23 -1.85
C GLU A 363 6.43 -14.76 -2.63
N VAL A 364 6.63 -14.40 -3.90
CA VAL A 364 5.54 -14.11 -4.83
C VAL A 364 5.59 -15.17 -5.93
N GLU A 365 4.54 -15.97 -6.07
CA GLU A 365 4.49 -17.04 -7.08
C GLU A 365 4.73 -16.48 -8.49
N GLY A 366 5.62 -17.11 -9.26
CA GLY A 366 6.10 -16.65 -10.57
C GLY A 366 7.20 -15.59 -10.50
N TRP A 367 7.47 -14.98 -9.35
CA TRP A 367 8.54 -13.99 -9.16
C TRP A 367 9.65 -14.46 -8.22
N GLY A 368 9.32 -15.28 -7.23
CA GLY A 368 10.19 -15.64 -6.11
C GLY A 368 10.31 -14.51 -5.08
N TYR A 369 11.41 -14.48 -4.34
CA TYR A 369 11.66 -13.46 -3.30
C TYR A 369 12.28 -12.16 -3.82
N CYS A 370 12.96 -12.23 -4.98
CA CYS A 370 13.73 -11.12 -5.52
C CYS A 370 13.79 -11.07 -7.06
N GLY A 371 12.91 -11.81 -7.74
CA GLY A 371 12.90 -11.89 -9.21
C GLY A 371 13.93 -12.86 -9.78
N LYS A 372 14.70 -13.56 -8.92
CA LYS A 372 15.68 -14.58 -9.29
C LYS A 372 15.19 -15.96 -8.81
N PRO A 373 14.75 -16.85 -9.71
CA PRO A 373 14.29 -18.20 -9.35
C PRO A 373 15.32 -18.96 -8.50
N GLY A 374 14.86 -19.67 -7.47
CA GLY A 374 15.71 -20.46 -6.56
C GLY A 374 16.58 -19.67 -5.57
N VAL A 375 16.59 -18.33 -5.63
CA VAL A 375 17.39 -17.50 -4.71
C VAL A 375 16.51 -16.97 -3.57
N ILE A 376 16.94 -17.24 -2.34
CA ILE A 376 16.28 -16.76 -1.12
C ILE A 376 17.23 -15.79 -0.42
N PRO A 377 16.98 -14.46 -0.49
CA PRO A 377 17.78 -13.48 0.22
C PRO A 377 17.72 -13.69 1.75
N PRO A 378 18.79 -13.37 2.49
CA PRO A 378 18.78 -13.43 3.95
C PRO A 378 17.65 -12.60 4.58
N GLY A 379 17.05 -13.11 5.66
CA GLY A 379 15.93 -12.44 6.35
C GLY A 379 14.55 -12.65 5.72
N SER A 380 14.48 -13.30 4.55
CA SER A 380 13.22 -13.73 3.92
C SER A 380 12.45 -14.68 4.84
N ALA A 381 11.12 -14.64 4.79
CA ALA A 381 10.28 -15.59 5.49
C ALA A 381 10.12 -16.86 4.66
N THR A 382 10.73 -17.96 5.13
CA THR A 382 10.69 -19.28 4.46
C THR A 382 9.60 -20.21 5.01
N ASN A 383 8.85 -19.75 6.00
CA ASN A 383 7.72 -20.44 6.64
C ASN A 383 6.42 -19.65 6.46
N GLY A 384 5.27 -20.25 6.80
CA GLY A 384 3.95 -19.62 6.61
C GLY A 384 3.59 -19.40 5.13
N LEU A 385 4.21 -20.13 4.23
CA LEU A 385 3.98 -20.06 2.80
C LEU A 385 2.63 -20.68 2.44
N TYR A 386 2.01 -20.20 1.36
CA TYR A 386 0.78 -20.78 0.85
C TYR A 386 1.03 -22.25 0.47
N ARG A 387 0.11 -23.14 0.88
CA ARG A 387 0.32 -24.59 0.72
C ARG A 387 0.28 -25.04 -0.73
N GLU A 388 -0.61 -24.46 -1.53
CA GLU A 388 -0.80 -24.80 -2.95
C GLU A 388 0.11 -23.99 -3.87
N ARG A 389 1.08 -23.25 -3.31
CA ARG A 389 2.00 -22.45 -4.12
C ARG A 389 2.81 -23.33 -5.06
N LYS A 390 3.11 -22.80 -6.23
CA LYS A 390 4.04 -23.41 -7.17
C LYS A 390 5.42 -22.80 -6.98
N GLU A 391 6.44 -23.65 -7.00
CA GLU A 391 7.82 -23.19 -6.96
C GLU A 391 8.12 -22.32 -8.18
N THR A 392 8.80 -21.20 -7.95
CA THR A 392 9.13 -20.27 -9.04
C THR A 392 10.23 -20.88 -9.91
N THR A 393 9.87 -21.26 -11.13
CA THR A 393 10.80 -21.68 -12.19
C THR A 393 11.19 -20.49 -13.08
N ARG A 394 12.22 -20.68 -13.92
CA ARG A 394 12.57 -19.69 -14.94
C ARG A 394 11.41 -19.41 -15.91
N GLU A 395 10.70 -20.45 -16.33
CA GLU A 395 9.53 -20.34 -17.22
C GLU A 395 8.42 -19.50 -16.55
N SER A 396 8.06 -19.81 -15.30
CA SER A 396 7.05 -19.04 -14.56
C SER A 396 7.45 -17.58 -14.35
N ARG A 397 8.77 -17.30 -14.32
CA ARG A 397 9.32 -15.95 -14.23
C ARG A 397 9.23 -15.17 -15.53
N GLU A 398 9.42 -15.84 -16.66
CA GLU A 398 9.21 -15.28 -18.00
C GLU A 398 7.71 -15.04 -18.24
N GLU A 399 6.84 -15.97 -17.82
CA GLU A 399 5.37 -15.80 -17.85
C GLU A 399 4.90 -14.62 -16.99
N PHE A 400 5.48 -14.44 -15.79
CA PHE A 400 5.15 -13.30 -14.92
C PHE A 400 5.54 -11.96 -15.57
N GLU A 401 6.63 -11.92 -16.33
CA GLU A 401 7.05 -10.73 -17.07
C GLU A 401 6.10 -10.40 -18.22
N GLU A 402 5.71 -11.40 -18.99
CA GLU A 402 4.76 -11.25 -20.08
C GLU A 402 3.37 -10.83 -19.54
N LEU A 403 2.93 -11.43 -18.43
CA LEU A 403 1.73 -11.01 -17.72
C LEU A 403 1.82 -9.55 -17.28
N GLY A 404 2.95 -9.13 -16.70
CA GLY A 404 3.18 -7.74 -16.31
C GLY A 404 3.13 -6.78 -17.50
N ARG A 405 3.71 -7.16 -18.65
CA ARG A 405 3.63 -6.38 -19.89
C ARG A 405 2.19 -6.20 -20.35
N GLY A 406 1.39 -7.27 -20.36
CA GLY A 406 -0.03 -7.22 -20.71
C GLY A 406 -0.84 -6.35 -19.75
N VAL A 407 -0.64 -6.53 -18.45
CA VAL A 407 -1.29 -5.75 -17.39
C VAL A 407 -0.97 -4.25 -17.51
N TRP A 408 0.30 -3.89 -17.68
CA TRP A 408 0.70 -2.49 -17.82
C TRP A 408 0.10 -1.84 -19.07
N LYS A 409 0.01 -2.58 -20.17
CA LYS A 409 -0.66 -2.12 -21.40
C LYS A 409 -2.13 -1.80 -21.13
N GLU A 410 -2.87 -2.74 -20.56
CA GLU A 410 -4.31 -2.59 -20.30
C GLU A 410 -4.60 -1.46 -19.29
N MET A 411 -3.78 -1.33 -18.24
CA MET A 411 -3.88 -0.25 -17.26
C MET A 411 -3.64 1.13 -17.89
N GLU A 412 -2.65 1.27 -18.80
CA GLU A 412 -2.39 2.53 -19.50
C GLU A 412 -3.49 2.84 -20.53
N GLU A 413 -4.03 1.85 -21.23
CA GLU A 413 -5.19 2.04 -22.12
C GLU A 413 -6.40 2.55 -21.34
N MET A 414 -6.68 1.94 -20.17
CA MET A 414 -7.75 2.35 -19.28
C MET A 414 -7.53 3.76 -18.72
N ARG A 415 -6.30 4.09 -18.28
CA ARG A 415 -5.92 5.44 -17.84
C ARG A 415 -6.22 6.48 -18.92
N ASN A 416 -5.76 6.26 -20.15
CA ASN A 416 -5.96 7.18 -21.27
C ASN A 416 -7.45 7.38 -21.63
N VAL A 417 -8.29 6.34 -21.49
CA VAL A 417 -9.74 6.48 -21.66
C VAL A 417 -10.34 7.37 -20.57
N TRP A 418 -9.97 7.12 -19.30
CA TRP A 418 -10.53 7.85 -18.17
C TRP A 418 -10.04 9.29 -18.07
N GLU A 419 -8.77 9.57 -18.38
CA GLU A 419 -8.26 10.94 -18.43
C GLU A 419 -8.98 11.80 -19.47
N ARG A 420 -9.24 11.25 -20.66
CA ARG A 420 -10.02 11.95 -21.69
C ARG A 420 -11.43 12.30 -21.21
N ARG A 421 -12.06 11.43 -20.42
CA ARG A 421 -13.41 11.66 -19.87
C ARG A 421 -13.41 12.63 -18.68
N LEU A 422 -12.40 12.56 -17.82
CA LEU A 422 -12.27 13.45 -16.65
C LEU A 422 -11.76 14.85 -17.03
N GLY A 423 -11.15 14.99 -18.21
CA GLY A 423 -10.55 16.21 -18.71
C GLY A 423 -9.15 16.49 -18.12
N PRO A 424 -8.43 17.51 -18.63
CA PRO A 424 -7.09 17.85 -18.17
C PRO A 424 -7.08 18.32 -16.70
N LEU A 425 -5.96 18.16 -16.01
CA LEU A 425 -5.75 18.70 -14.67
C LEU A 425 -5.78 20.23 -14.70
N ASP A 426 -6.55 20.82 -13.78
CA ASP A 426 -6.55 22.26 -13.55
C ASP A 426 -5.38 22.64 -12.61
N GLN A 427 -4.28 23.10 -13.21
CA GLN A 427 -3.07 23.50 -12.52
C GLN A 427 -2.98 25.02 -12.25
N ALA A 428 -4.04 25.77 -12.56
CA ALA A 428 -4.09 27.24 -12.43
C ALA A 428 -4.17 27.72 -10.98
#